data_AF-A0A8T5KU63-F1
#
_entry.id   AF-A0A8T5KU63-F1
#
_cell.length_a   1.000
_cell.length_b   1.000
_cell.length_c   1.000
_cell.angle_alpha   90.00
_cell.angle_beta   90.00
_cell.angle_gamma   90.00
#
_symmetry.space_group_name_H-M   'P 1'
#
loop_
_entity.id
_entity.type
_entity.pdbx_description
1 polymer ?
#
loop_
_entity_poly.entity_id
_entity_poly.type
_entity_poly.pdbx_seq_one_letter_code
_entity_poly.pdbx_strand_id
1 'polypeptide(L)'
;LVGGVENGEKTKNTQNSFYLGWKEPNEVYGHLLSADFLLLTEDNDSSSKLFEYQVLGKPVLAPRGKISKYLDFKNNLYYDGFLDISKLIKTKKKFKPQKIKAWDELSKKYLKIITKN
;
A
#
# COMPACT_ATOMS: atom_id res chain seq x y z
N LEU A 1 -15.15 11.85 -9.01
CA LEU A 1 -14.28 12.01 -10.18
C LEU A 1 -13.43 10.75 -10.30
N VAL A 2 -14.00 9.72 -10.92
CA VAL A 2 -13.29 8.47 -11.22
C VAL A 2 -12.69 8.69 -12.61
N GLY A 3 -11.42 9.12 -12.64
CA GLY A 3 -10.68 9.25 -13.89
C GLY A 3 -10.43 7.86 -14.45
N GLY A 4 -11.20 7.47 -15.46
CA GLY A 4 -10.85 6.36 -16.32
C GLY A 4 -9.50 6.67 -16.95
N VAL A 5 -8.50 5.83 -16.68
CA VAL A 5 -7.29 5.81 -17.50
C VAL A 5 -7.68 5.06 -18.77
N GLU A 6 -8.31 5.78 -19.69
CA GLU A 6 -8.39 5.36 -21.08
C GLU A 6 -6.96 5.22 -21.60
N ASN A 7 -6.55 3.98 -21.91
CA ASN A 7 -5.67 3.55 -23.02
C ASN A 7 -4.48 4.44 -23.46
N GLY A 8 -3.96 5.32 -22.62
CA GLY A 8 -2.83 6.20 -22.89
C GLY A 8 -1.60 5.67 -22.18
N GLU A 9 -0.60 5.28 -22.97
CA GLU A 9 0.72 4.80 -22.52
C GLU A 9 0.73 3.37 -21.94
N LYS A 10 0.46 2.39 -22.82
CA LYS A 10 1.19 1.11 -22.73
C LYS A 10 2.68 1.41 -22.90
N THR A 11 3.34 1.77 -21.81
CA THR A 11 4.79 1.80 -21.70
C THR A 11 5.32 0.47 -22.22
N LYS A 12 6.38 0.52 -23.04
CA LYS A 12 7.01 -0.64 -23.68
C LYS A 12 7.03 -1.82 -22.70
N ASN A 13 6.24 -2.84 -23.00
CA ASN A 13 6.10 -4.00 -22.13
C ASN A 13 7.49 -4.65 -22.01
N THR A 14 8.19 -4.38 -20.91
CA THR A 14 9.43 -5.07 -20.60
C THR A 14 9.06 -6.49 -20.20
N GLN A 15 9.94 -7.48 -20.42
CA GLN A 15 9.63 -8.89 -20.14
C GLN A 15 9.19 -9.18 -18.69
N ASN A 16 9.42 -8.22 -17.77
CA ASN A 16 9.17 -8.35 -16.33
C ASN A 16 8.16 -7.33 -15.78
N SER A 17 7.45 -6.59 -16.63
CA SER A 17 6.38 -5.67 -16.22
C SER A 17 5.04 -6.17 -16.73
N PHE A 18 4.02 -6.24 -15.88
CA PHE A 18 2.68 -6.63 -16.28
C PHE A 18 1.68 -5.59 -15.81
N TYR A 19 0.87 -5.08 -16.74
CA TYR A 19 -0.24 -4.20 -16.43
C TYR A 19 -1.53 -5.03 -16.33
N LEU A 20 -2.13 -5.04 -15.13
CA LEU A 20 -3.32 -5.86 -14.85
C LEU A 20 -4.63 -5.18 -15.28
N GLY A 21 -4.62 -3.87 -15.55
CA GLY A 21 -5.85 -3.11 -15.81
C GLY A 21 -6.73 -2.98 -14.57
N TRP A 22 -8.02 -2.72 -14.80
CA TRP A 22 -9.00 -2.70 -13.73
C TRP A 22 -9.31 -4.12 -13.25
N LYS A 23 -9.37 -4.30 -11.93
CA LYS A 23 -9.55 -5.59 -11.26
C LYS A 23 -10.50 -5.44 -10.07
N GLU A 24 -11.25 -6.50 -9.80
CA GLU A 24 -12.11 -6.58 -8.62
C GLU A 24 -11.26 -6.62 -7.34
N PRO A 25 -11.72 -6.02 -6.22
CA PRO A 25 -10.94 -5.94 -4.99
C PRO A 25 -10.39 -7.30 -4.49
N ASN A 26 -11.16 -8.37 -4.62
CA ASN A 26 -10.73 -9.71 -4.21
C ASN A 26 -9.57 -10.26 -5.04
N GLU A 27 -9.55 -9.95 -6.34
CA GLU A 27 -8.45 -10.37 -7.23
C GLU A 27 -7.19 -9.56 -6.93
N VAL A 28 -7.33 -8.24 -6.71
CA VAL A 28 -6.24 -7.37 -6.27
C VAL A 28 -5.62 -7.90 -4.97
N TYR A 29 -6.46 -8.28 -3.99
CA TYR A 29 -5.98 -8.80 -2.71
C TYR A 29 -5.13 -10.08 -2.87
N GLY A 30 -5.53 -10.99 -3.76
CA GLY A 30 -4.74 -12.19 -4.09
C GLY A 30 -3.35 -11.83 -4.62
N HIS A 31 -3.26 -10.85 -5.53
CA HIS A 31 -1.98 -10.36 -6.04
C HIS A 31 -1.12 -9.76 -4.92
N LEU A 32 -1.69 -8.93 -4.05
CA LEU A 32 -0.97 -8.30 -2.94
C LEU A 32 -0.43 -9.32 -1.93
N LEU A 33 -1.19 -10.39 -1.65
CA LEU A 33 -0.73 -11.50 -0.79
C LEU A 33 0.45 -12.26 -1.39
N SER A 34 0.43 -12.47 -2.71
CA SER A 34 1.47 -13.21 -3.43
C SER A 34 2.76 -12.41 -3.62
N ALA A 35 2.69 -11.08 -3.53
CA ALA A 35 3.85 -10.22 -3.75
C ALA A 35 4.92 -10.39 -2.67
N ASP A 36 6.19 -10.33 -3.07
CA ASP A 36 7.32 -10.28 -2.14
C ASP A 36 7.37 -8.94 -1.41
N PHE A 37 7.01 -7.86 -2.12
CA PHE A 37 6.97 -6.51 -1.60
C PHE A 37 5.93 -5.67 -2.32
N LEU A 38 5.54 -4.58 -1.67
CA LEU A 38 4.51 -3.68 -2.16
C LEU A 38 5.13 -2.34 -2.50
N LEU A 39 4.58 -1.68 -3.53
CA LEU A 39 5.01 -0.36 -3.96
C LEU A 39 3.90 0.64 -3.65
N LEU A 40 4.25 1.71 -2.92
CA LEU A 40 3.38 2.86 -2.69
C LEU A 40 4.07 4.09 -3.30
N THR A 41 3.46 4.65 -4.34
CA THR A 41 4.04 5.80 -5.06
C THR A 41 3.51 7.13 -4.56
N GLU A 42 2.33 7.13 -3.93
CA GLU A 42 1.70 8.34 -3.39
C GLU A 42 2.22 8.67 -1.99
N ASP A 43 2.64 9.92 -1.79
CA ASP A 43 2.94 10.47 -0.46
C ASP A 43 1.69 11.11 0.17
N ASN A 44 0.64 10.30 0.32
CA ASN A 44 -0.65 10.71 0.89
C ASN A 44 -1.15 9.70 1.94
N ASP A 45 -1.52 10.21 3.12
CA ASP A 45 -1.99 9.44 4.27
C ASP A 45 -3.48 9.09 4.23
N SER A 46 -4.22 9.57 3.23
CA SER A 46 -5.64 9.27 3.00
C SER A 46 -5.88 8.12 2.01
N SER A 47 -4.83 7.45 1.52
CA SER A 47 -5.01 6.35 0.55
C SER A 47 -5.44 5.06 1.26
N SER A 48 -6.53 4.42 0.78
CA SER A 48 -6.96 3.11 1.27
C SER A 48 -5.85 2.05 1.11
N LYS A 49 -5.01 2.18 0.08
CA LYS A 49 -3.84 1.31 -0.18
C LYS A 49 -2.87 1.28 1.00
N LEU A 50 -2.63 2.41 1.67
CA LEU A 50 -1.74 2.48 2.83
C LEU A 50 -2.24 1.57 3.96
N PHE A 51 -3.55 1.58 4.23
CA PHE A 51 -4.16 0.73 5.25
C PHE A 51 -4.15 -0.75 4.84
N GLU A 52 -4.44 -1.06 3.58
CA GLU A 52 -4.36 -2.43 3.06
C GLU A 52 -2.95 -3.01 3.21
N TYR A 53 -1.91 -2.23 2.91
CA TYR A 53 -0.54 -2.71 3.00
C TYR A 53 -0.10 -2.96 4.45
N GLN A 54 -0.55 -2.13 5.38
CA GLN A 54 -0.28 -2.28 6.81
C GLN A 54 -0.85 -3.59 7.39
N VAL A 55 -2.02 -4.06 6.92
CA VAL A 55 -2.59 -5.34 7.37
C VAL A 55 -1.92 -6.56 6.74
N LEU A 56 -1.29 -6.41 5.57
CA LEU A 56 -0.67 -7.53 4.87
C LEU A 56 0.65 -7.98 5.49
N GLY A 57 1.32 -7.10 6.26
CA GLY A 57 2.61 -7.42 6.87
C GLY A 57 3.67 -7.76 5.82
N LYS A 58 3.68 -7.03 4.70
CA LYS A 58 4.68 -7.13 3.63
C LYS A 58 5.59 -5.90 3.69
N PRO A 59 6.86 -6.02 3.29
CA PRO A 59 7.70 -4.85 3.11
C PRO A 59 7.09 -3.92 2.06
N VAL A 60 6.92 -2.66 2.42
CA VAL A 60 6.46 -1.61 1.50
C VAL A 60 7.64 -0.73 1.14
N LEU A 61 7.79 -0.46 -0.15
CA LEU A 61 8.66 0.58 -0.67
C LEU A 61 7.83 1.84 -0.92
N ALA A 62 8.18 2.94 -0.23
CA ALA A 62 7.33 4.13 -0.17
C ALA A 62 8.13 5.45 -0.13
N PRO A 63 7.53 6.61 -0.47
CA PRO A 63 8.22 7.89 -0.37
C PRO A 63 8.51 8.29 1.08
N ARG A 64 9.67 8.91 1.29
CA ARG A 64 10.06 9.48 2.60
C ARG A 64 9.45 10.87 2.77
N GLY A 65 8.15 10.92 3.04
CA GLY A 65 7.42 12.17 3.22
C GLY A 65 6.34 12.11 4.29
N LYS A 66 5.16 12.65 4.00
CA LYS A 66 4.01 12.71 4.92
C LYS A 66 3.60 11.35 5.45
N ILE A 67 3.70 10.30 4.64
CA ILE A 67 3.28 8.95 5.06
C ILE A 67 4.26 8.27 6.03
N SER A 68 5.46 8.82 6.22
CA SER A 68 6.50 8.20 7.04
C SER A 68 6.12 8.04 8.52
N LYS A 69 5.18 8.86 9.02
CA LYS A 69 4.62 8.73 10.38
C LYS A 69 3.69 7.52 10.54
N TYR A 70 3.13 6.99 9.45
CA TYR A 70 2.21 5.85 9.45
C TYR A 70 2.92 4.54 9.08
N LEU A 71 4.03 4.63 8.38
CA LEU A 71 4.86 3.49 8.04
C LEU A 71 5.96 3.32 9.09
N ASP A 72 5.94 2.20 9.80
CA ASP A 72 6.99 1.86 10.76
C ASP A 72 8.33 1.62 10.03
N PHE A 73 9.38 2.36 10.39
CA PHE A 73 10.75 2.21 9.87
C PHE A 73 11.31 0.80 10.03
N LYS A 74 10.85 0.04 11.03
CA LYS A 74 11.27 -1.36 11.21
C LYS A 74 10.63 -2.29 10.19
N ASN A 75 9.52 -1.85 9.57
CA ASN A 75 8.69 -2.68 8.72
C ASN A 75 8.55 -2.18 7.26
N ASN A 76 9.11 -1.02 6.91
CA ASN A 76 9.00 -0.42 5.59
C ASN A 76 10.35 0.12 5.12
N LEU A 77 10.56 0.15 3.80
CA LEU A 77 11.71 0.77 3.17
C LEU A 77 11.26 2.03 2.45
N TYR A 78 12.09 3.06 2.50
CA TYR A 78 11.82 4.32 1.84
C TYR A 78 12.61 4.43 0.54
N TYR A 79 12.11 5.21 -0.42
CA TYR A 79 12.89 5.54 -1.62
C TYR A 79 14.07 6.45 -1.26
N ASP A 80 15.27 6.01 -1.62
CA ASP A 80 16.49 6.79 -1.82
C ASP A 80 17.19 6.37 -3.14
N GLY A 81 16.43 5.74 -4.06
CA GLY A 81 16.88 5.26 -5.37
C GLY A 81 16.95 3.73 -5.50
N PHE A 82 17.72 3.23 -6.48
CA PHE A 82 17.86 1.79 -6.79
C PHE A 82 18.47 0.96 -5.64
N LEU A 83 19.23 1.61 -4.74
CA LEU A 83 19.85 0.95 -3.59
C LEU A 83 18.81 0.27 -2.69
N ASP A 84 17.61 0.82 -2.56
CA ASP A 84 16.64 0.31 -1.59
C ASP A 84 15.87 -0.92 -2.09
N ILE A 85 15.67 -1.06 -3.41
CA ILE A 85 15.12 -2.29 -4.00
C ILE A 85 16.08 -3.45 -3.78
N SER A 86 17.38 -3.25 -3.99
CA SER A 86 18.39 -4.31 -3.81
C SER A 86 18.48 -4.79 -2.35
N LYS A 87 18.31 -3.88 -1.38
CA LYS A 87 18.24 -4.22 0.05
C LYS A 87 16.95 -4.98 0.35
N LEU A 88 15.83 -4.59 -0.26
CA LEU A 88 14.54 -5.23 -0.07
C LEU A 88 14.59 -6.69 -0.52
N ILE A 89 15.07 -6.96 -1.74
CA ILE A 89 15.19 -8.31 -2.30
C ILE A 89 16.07 -9.21 -1.41
N LYS A 90 17.12 -8.66 -0.79
CA LYS A 90 18.00 -9.39 0.12
C LYS A 90 17.43 -9.57 1.53
N THR A 91 16.39 -8.82 1.89
CA THR A 91 15.81 -8.83 3.24
C THR A 91 14.89 -10.03 3.41
N LYS A 92 15.35 -11.05 4.15
CA LYS A 92 14.52 -12.21 4.57
C LYS A 92 13.68 -11.95 5.82
N LYS A 93 13.53 -10.68 6.22
CA LYS A 93 12.86 -10.31 7.46
C LYS A 93 11.38 -10.59 7.34
N LYS A 94 10.80 -11.23 8.36
CA LYS A 94 9.35 -11.34 8.50
C LYS A 94 8.80 -10.05 9.07
N PHE A 95 7.91 -9.43 8.32
CA PHE A 95 7.25 -8.19 8.69
C PHE A 95 5.97 -8.53 9.46
N LYS A 96 5.68 -7.77 10.52
CA LYS A 96 4.50 -8.02 11.34
C LYS A 96 3.32 -7.22 10.79
N PRO A 97 2.17 -7.85 10.52
CA PRO A 97 0.92 -7.15 10.25
C PRO A 97 0.62 -6.13 11.36
N GLN A 98 0.20 -4.93 10.96
CA GLN A 98 -0.32 -3.96 11.91
C GLN A 98 -1.81 -4.23 12.18
N LYS A 99 -2.21 -4.08 13.44
CA LYS A 99 -3.62 -4.17 13.81
C LYS A 99 -4.31 -2.85 13.49
N ILE A 100 -5.09 -2.84 12.42
CA ILE A 100 -5.92 -1.70 12.04
C ILE A 100 -7.32 -1.91 12.59
N LYS A 101 -7.98 -0.83 12.99
CA LYS A 101 -9.36 -0.89 13.47
C LYS A 101 -10.28 -1.28 12.33
N ALA A 102 -11.20 -2.21 12.60
CA ALA A 102 -12.23 -2.57 11.66
C ALA A 102 -13.19 -1.39 11.44
N TRP A 103 -13.87 -1.39 10.29
CA TRP A 103 -14.82 -0.35 9.92
C TRP A 103 -15.95 -0.20 10.96
N ASP A 104 -16.39 -1.29 11.57
CA ASP A 104 -17.43 -1.25 12.60
C ASP A 104 -16.97 -0.47 13.84
N GLU A 105 -15.72 -0.66 14.29
CA GLU A 105 -15.12 0.05 15.41
C GLU A 105 -14.99 1.55 15.11
N LEU A 106 -14.54 1.88 13.89
CA LEU A 106 -14.44 3.27 13.43
C LEU A 106 -15.82 3.92 13.38
N SER A 107 -16.80 3.29 12.73
CA SER A 107 -18.16 3.81 12.62
C SER A 107 -18.80 4.05 13.98
N LYS A 108 -18.65 3.12 14.93
CA LYS A 108 -19.13 3.29 16.32
C LYS A 108 -18.48 4.50 17.00
N LYS A 109 -17.18 4.74 16.79
CA LYS A 109 -16.48 5.88 17.35
C LYS A 109 -17.00 7.20 16.77
N TYR A 110 -17.15 7.29 15.46
CA TYR A 110 -17.66 8.50 14.80
C TYR A 110 -19.12 8.78 15.18
N LEU A 111 -19.96 7.75 15.23
CA LEU A 111 -21.35 7.89 15.66
C LEU A 111 -21.44 8.53 17.06
N LYS A 112 -20.63 8.06 18.02
CA LYS A 112 -20.57 8.65 19.38
C LYS A 112 -20.16 10.12 19.41
N ILE A 113 -19.37 10.58 18.44
CA ILE A 113 -18.96 11.99 18.35
C ILE A 113 -20.11 12.83 17.79
N ILE A 114 -20.79 12.30 16.75
CA ILE A 114 -21.88 13.00 16.06
C ILE A 114 -23.13 13.07 16.94
N THR A 115 -23.46 12.00 17.66
CA THR A 115 -24.65 11.90 18.55
C THR A 115 -24.40 12.46 19.95
N LYS A 116 -23.24 13.07 20.21
CA LYS A 116 -22.96 13.78 21.47
C LYS A 116 -23.37 15.25 21.45
N ASN A 117 -23.99 15.69 20.34
CA ASN A 117 -24.82 16.89 20.26
C ASN A 117 -26.31 16.51 20.32
#